data_AF-A0A0C3BS55-F1
#
_entry.id   AF-A0A0C3BS55-F1
#
_cell.length_a   1.000
_cell.length_b   1.000
_cell.length_c   1.000
_cell.angle_alpha   90.00
_cell.angle_beta   90.00
_cell.angle_gamma   90.00
#
_symmetry.space_group_name_H-M   'P 1'
#
loop_
_entity.id
_entity.type
_entity.pdbx_description
1 polymer ?
#
loop_
_entity_poly.entity_id
_entity_poly.type
_entity_poly.pdbx_seq_one_letter_code
_entity_poly.pdbx_strand_id
1 'polypeptide(L)'
;MSSPAENSDSNRDLNETEREIQLLQEKLGNEDPEKVVKRHIKLLHEYNESKDAAQALMGKLAVIHGVSVRHMHEKFGLSNED
;
A
#
# COMPACT_ATOMS: atom_id res chain seq x y z
N MET A 1 -7.85 -39.52 23.95
CA MET A 1 -7.26 -38.86 25.12
C MET A 1 -5.86 -38.44 24.70
N SER A 2 -5.67 -37.16 24.32
CA SER A 2 -4.37 -36.65 23.87
C SER A 2 -3.41 -36.52 25.05
N SER A 3 -2.11 -36.73 24.81
CA SER A 3 -1.11 -36.84 25.88
C SER A 3 -0.78 -35.48 26.52
N PRO A 4 -0.42 -35.43 27.82
CA PRO A 4 -0.05 -34.17 28.50
C PRO A 4 1.10 -33.40 27.85
N ALA A 5 2.02 -34.10 27.18
CA ALA A 5 3.16 -33.51 26.48
C ALA A 5 2.74 -32.72 25.22
N GLU A 6 1.83 -33.27 24.40
CA GLU A 6 1.32 -32.62 23.17
C GLU A 6 0.54 -31.33 23.48
N ASN A 7 -0.20 -31.33 24.59
CA ASN A 7 -0.89 -30.14 25.09
C ASN A 7 0.09 -29.08 25.62
N SER A 8 1.26 -29.46 26.15
CA SER A 8 2.23 -28.51 26.69
C SER A 8 3.02 -27.79 25.59
N ASP A 9 3.38 -28.49 24.52
CA ASP A 9 4.08 -27.91 23.37
C ASP A 9 3.13 -27.02 22.55
N SER A 10 1.90 -27.46 22.30
CA SER A 10 0.90 -26.63 21.60
C SER A 10 0.58 -25.33 22.35
N ASN A 11 0.53 -25.37 23.68
CA ASN A 11 0.29 -24.18 24.50
C ASN A 11 1.50 -23.24 24.52
N ARG A 12 2.71 -23.76 24.29
CA ARG A 12 3.93 -22.98 24.20
C ARG A 12 4.01 -22.22 22.87
N ASP A 13 3.68 -22.89 21.78
CA ASP A 13 3.62 -22.31 20.43
C ASP A 13 2.53 -21.22 20.34
N LEU A 14 1.38 -21.44 21.00
CA LEU A 14 0.32 -20.43 21.11
C LEU A 14 0.80 -19.18 21.84
N ASN A 15 1.47 -19.34 22.99
CA ASN A 15 2.01 -18.20 23.76
C ASN A 15 3.08 -17.43 22.99
N GLU A 16 3.91 -18.11 22.20
CA GLU A 16 4.96 -17.48 21.40
C GLU A 16 4.38 -16.68 20.23
N THR A 17 3.37 -17.25 19.56
CA THR A 17 2.61 -16.58 18.48
C THR A 17 1.87 -15.36 19.02
N GLU A 18 1.23 -15.45 20.19
CA GLU A 18 0.54 -14.32 20.82
C GLU A 18 1.48 -13.17 21.17
N ARG A 19 2.70 -13.47 21.64
CA ARG A 19 3.73 -12.44 21.88
C ARG A 19 4.16 -11.75 20.60
N GLU A 20 4.35 -12.50 19.52
CA GLU A 20 4.73 -11.92 18.24
C GLU A 20 3.65 -10.98 17.70
N ILE A 21 2.37 -11.39 17.80
CA ILE A 21 1.23 -10.53 17.45
C ILE A 21 1.26 -9.24 18.29
N GLN A 22 1.52 -9.33 19.59
CA GLN A 22 1.53 -8.19 20.49
C GLN A 22 2.64 -7.19 20.15
N LEU A 23 3.86 -7.68 19.86
CA LEU A 23 4.98 -6.86 19.41
C LEU A 23 4.71 -6.18 18.06
N LEU A 24 4.02 -6.87 17.15
CA LEU A 24 3.64 -6.32 15.84
C LEU A 24 2.55 -5.24 15.99
N GLN A 25 1.55 -5.46 16.85
CA GLN A 25 0.51 -4.48 17.15
C GLN A 25 1.10 -3.20 17.75
N GLU A 26 2.06 -3.32 18.66
CA GLU A 26 2.74 -2.18 19.29
C GLU A 26 3.56 -1.37 18.27
N LYS A 27 4.27 -2.05 17.36
CA LYS A 27 5.00 -1.40 16.25
C LYS A 27 4.09 -0.71 15.23
N LEU A 28 2.89 -1.26 14.98
CA LEU A 28 1.91 -0.68 14.05
C LEU A 28 0.98 0.36 14.71
N GLY A 29 1.15 0.67 16.00
CA GLY A 29 0.42 1.74 16.68
C GLY A 29 -0.99 1.39 17.14
N ASN A 30 -1.29 0.11 17.40
CA ASN A 30 -2.60 -0.39 17.83
C ASN A 30 -3.78 -0.02 16.91
N GLU A 31 -3.52 0.42 15.67
CA GLU A 31 -4.55 0.55 14.66
C GLU A 31 -4.97 -0.83 14.14
N ASP A 32 -6.26 -0.98 13.88
CA ASP A 32 -6.82 -2.16 13.23
C ASP A 32 -6.16 -2.37 11.84
N PRO A 33 -5.39 -3.45 11.64
CA PRO A 33 -4.64 -3.68 10.40
C PRO A 33 -5.53 -3.68 9.16
N GLU A 34 -6.77 -4.18 9.26
CA GLU A 34 -7.70 -4.18 8.13
C GLU A 34 -8.10 -2.76 7.74
N LYS A 35 -8.33 -1.88 8.73
CA LYS A 35 -8.64 -0.47 8.47
C LYS A 35 -7.46 0.25 7.84
N VAL A 36 -6.24 -0.03 8.31
CA VAL A 36 -5.01 0.53 7.73
C VAL A 36 -4.89 0.13 6.26
N VAL A 37 -4.96 -1.17 5.96
CA VAL A 37 -4.83 -1.68 4.59
C VAL A 37 -5.93 -1.12 3.69
N LYS A 38 -7.19 -1.14 4.15
CA LYS A 38 -8.33 -0.62 3.39
C LYS A 38 -8.19 0.87 3.07
N ARG A 39 -7.68 1.66 4.01
CA ARG A 39 -7.38 3.08 3.79
C ARG A 39 -6.30 3.28 2.72
N HIS A 40 -5.22 2.52 2.78
CA HIS A 40 -4.15 2.60 1.78
C HIS A 40 -4.61 2.16 0.39
N ILE A 41 -5.40 1.09 0.29
CA ILE A 41 -6.02 0.65 -0.97
C ILE A 41 -6.86 1.80 -1.57
N LYS A 42 -7.69 2.45 -0.75
CA LYS A 42 -8.50 3.58 -1.20
C LYS A 42 -7.63 4.73 -1.72
N LEU A 43 -6.59 5.13 -0.97
CA LEU A 43 -5.68 6.20 -1.37
C LEU A 43 -4.96 5.88 -2.68
N LEU A 44 -4.53 4.62 -2.88
CA LEU A 44 -3.90 4.19 -4.13
C LEU A 44 -4.86 4.30 -5.32
N HIS A 45 -6.13 3.91 -5.15
CA HIS A 45 -7.13 4.07 -6.21
C HIS A 45 -7.39 5.54 -6.54
N GLU A 46 -7.55 6.40 -5.53
CA GLU A 46 -7.78 7.84 -5.72
C GLU A 46 -6.58 8.53 -6.40
N TYR A 47 -5.36 8.14 -6.02
CA TYR A 47 -4.14 8.60 -6.67
C TYR A 47 -4.09 8.19 -8.14
N ASN A 48 -4.32 6.90 -8.43
CA ASN A 48 -4.29 6.40 -9.80
C ASN A 48 -5.34 7.07 -10.68
N GLU A 49 -6.57 7.25 -10.18
CA GLU A 49 -7.63 7.92 -10.93
C GLU A 49 -7.25 9.37 -11.27
N SER A 50 -6.69 10.10 -10.30
CA SER A 50 -6.23 11.48 -10.50
C SER A 50 -5.05 11.55 -11.48
N LYS A 51 -4.10 10.61 -11.37
CA LYS A 51 -2.95 10.49 -12.27
C LYS A 51 -3.40 10.22 -13.70
N ASP A 52 -4.31 9.27 -13.91
CA ASP A 52 -4.82 8.90 -15.22
C ASP A 52 -5.58 10.05 -15.89
N ALA A 53 -6.41 10.77 -15.13
CA ALA A 53 -7.10 11.97 -15.61
C ALA A 53 -6.10 13.07 -16.03
N ALA A 54 -5.07 13.32 -15.23
CA ALA A 54 -4.03 14.29 -15.54
C ALA A 54 -3.22 13.88 -16.79
N GLN A 55 -2.86 12.61 -16.93
CA GLN A 55 -2.16 12.09 -18.10
C GLN A 55 -3.02 12.19 -19.36
N ALA A 56 -4.32 11.91 -19.28
CA ALA A 56 -5.25 12.04 -20.41
C ALA A 56 -5.37 13.51 -20.87
N LEU A 57 -5.47 14.46 -19.93
CA LEU A 57 -5.47 15.89 -20.24
C LEU A 57 -4.14 16.33 -20.86
N MET A 58 -3.02 15.83 -20.33
CA MET A 58 -1.70 16.14 -20.85
C MET A 58 -1.49 15.61 -22.27
N GLY A 59 -2.02 14.43 -22.58
CA GLY A 59 -2.03 13.89 -23.94
C GLY A 59 -2.77 14.81 -24.92
N LYS A 60 -3.95 15.31 -24.54
CA LYS A 60 -4.70 16.29 -25.35
C LYS A 60 -3.93 17.60 -25.51
N LEU A 61 -3.30 18.07 -24.44
CA LEU A 61 -2.50 19.29 -24.45
C LEU A 61 -1.28 19.17 -25.36
N ALA A 62 -0.60 18.02 -25.36
CA ALA A 62 0.51 17.71 -26.24
C ALA A 62 0.09 17.79 -27.73
N VAL A 63 -1.09 17.23 -28.07
CA VAL A 63 -1.67 17.30 -29.42
C VAL A 63 -1.93 18.75 -29.83
N ILE A 64 -2.55 19.56 -28.96
CA ILE A 64 -2.84 20.97 -29.25
C ILE A 64 -1.55 21.77 -29.49
N HIS A 65 -0.50 21.49 -28.74
CA HIS A 65 0.78 22.17 -28.88
C HIS A 65 1.69 21.58 -29.98
N GLY A 66 1.29 20.47 -30.63
CA GLY A 66 2.12 19.80 -31.63
C GLY A 66 3.43 19.23 -31.09
N VAL A 67 3.49 18.92 -29.79
CA VAL A 67 4.66 18.38 -29.09
C VAL A 67 4.41 16.96 -28.61
N SER A 68 5.47 16.25 -28.24
CA SER A 68 5.33 14.92 -27.64
C SER A 68 4.85 15.00 -26.17
N VAL A 69 4.19 13.95 -25.69
CA VAL A 69 3.81 13.83 -24.27
C VAL A 69 5.04 13.87 -23.37
N ARG A 70 6.17 13.31 -23.81
CA ARG A 70 7.45 13.40 -23.09
C ARG A 70 7.91 14.84 -22.89
N HIS A 71 7.79 15.68 -23.92
CA HIS A 71 8.13 17.10 -23.79
C HIS A 71 7.21 17.80 -22.77
N MET A 72 5.93 17.41 -22.72
CA MET A 72 5.01 17.91 -21.68
C MET A 72 5.38 17.43 -20.29
N HIS A 73 5.79 16.16 -20.12
CA HIS A 73 6.31 15.66 -18.83
C HIS A 73 7.53 16.45 -18.36
N GLU A 74 8.51 16.68 -19.24
CA GLU A 74 9.70 17.50 -18.94
C GLU A 74 9.31 18.94 -18.56
N LYS A 75 8.37 19.54 -19.30
CA LYS A 75 7.85 20.90 -19.03
C LYS A 75 7.17 21.02 -17.66
N PHE A 76 6.49 19.96 -17.21
CA PHE A 76 5.81 19.93 -15.91
C PHE A 76 6.68 19.35 -14.78
N GLY A 77 7.95 19.05 -15.03
CA GLY A 77 8.85 18.48 -14.02
C GLY A 77 8.51 17.05 -13.61
N LEU A 78 7.78 16.32 -14.45
CA LEU A 78 7.44 14.91 -14.27
C LEU A 78 8.55 14.04 -14.89
N SER A 79 9.73 14.02 -14.28
CA SER A 79 10.78 13.06 -14.65
C SER A 79 10.39 11.65 -14.20
N ASN A 80 10.87 10.62 -14.90
CA ASN A 80 10.60 9.20 -14.61
C ASN A 80 11.31 8.69 -13.34
N GLU A 81 11.46 9.51 -12.30
CA GLU A 81 12.17 9.14 -11.07
C GLU A 81 11.26 8.58 -9.96
N ASP A 82 10.00 8.27 -10.28
CA ASP A 82 9.08 7.49 -9.42
C ASP A 82 8.84 6.08 -9.98
#